data_AF-A0A514WWA0-F1
#
_entry.id   AF-A0A514WWA0-F1
#
_cell.length_a   1.000
_cell.length_b   1.000
_cell.length_c   1.000
_cell.angle_alpha   90.00
_cell.angle_beta   90.00
_cell.angle_gamma   90.00
#
_symmetry.space_group_name_H-M   'P 1'
#
loop_
_entity.id
_entity.type
_entity.pdbx_description
1 polymer ?
#
loop_
_entity_poly.entity_id
_entity_poly.type
_entity_poly.pdbx_seq_one_letter_code
_entity_poly.pdbx_strand_id
1 'polypeptide(L)'
;MKWILLLIPFFFLSQAFAELSRWQKWELERNDLQLNPVVYHQLPSAAELQSYQTETLFVLEIAPEKIGILSSQTIDPQLLAKMQTPEGRFKFYIHPKALELFKELIPQGKLTQVQARATTSPRTFFVGDLMVKVSLPQKINGAIRTVYPLQMSRALAISDELAKISGFHYLKESLGVYDGTPESPFGFIVREIPKEIINGEKTLVPLLSYLAKHPEGSLLEKEAKSSGESIESIVQEKLIPSLVETFKQAAASGIVLELHQQNTLLEMDKEGRFTGKVYYRDLDGARIDFELRKKLGFNDDKLLQMKDAAWIFDLETMQKMQHSVIVPLARPKAWSPVVEKAFRTYLLGSSIDLIKQKLQSLKIKVDVDKTVNQNLMRVNAPSCHSIF
;
A
#
# COMPACT_ATOMS: atom_id res chain seq x y z
N MET A 1 41.67 -32.81 8.59
CA MET A 1 40.41 -32.43 9.28
C MET A 1 40.14 -30.94 9.11
N LYS A 2 39.52 -30.51 8.00
CA LYS A 2 39.15 -29.09 7.74
C LYS A 2 37.67 -28.94 7.31
N TRP A 3 36.78 -29.74 7.89
CA TRP A 3 35.33 -29.72 7.57
C TRP A 3 34.42 -29.38 8.76
N ILE A 4 34.96 -29.11 9.95
CA ILE A 4 34.15 -28.92 11.17
C ILE A 4 33.75 -27.44 11.43
N LEU A 5 34.37 -26.46 10.77
CA LEU A 5 34.11 -25.03 11.02
C LEU A 5 32.95 -24.42 10.22
N LEU A 6 32.32 -25.16 9.30
CA LEU A 6 31.18 -24.68 8.49
C LEU A 6 29.80 -25.04 9.09
N LEU A 7 29.74 -25.88 10.14
CA LEU A 7 28.47 -26.34 10.72
C LEU A 7 27.97 -25.46 11.89
N ILE A 8 28.84 -24.63 12.48
CA ILE A 8 28.49 -23.81 13.64
C ILE A 8 27.50 -22.68 13.29
N PRO A 9 27.60 -21.96 12.14
CA PRO A 9 26.64 -20.91 11.81
C PRO A 9 25.21 -21.43 11.57
N PHE A 10 25.08 -22.67 11.07
CA PHE A 10 23.79 -23.24 10.68
C PHE A 10 22.91 -23.62 11.89
N PHE A 11 23.53 -24.06 12.99
CA PHE A 11 22.81 -24.43 14.22
C PHE A 11 22.28 -23.22 14.99
N PHE A 12 22.98 -22.08 14.98
CA PHE A 12 22.49 -20.86 15.63
C PHE A 12 21.37 -20.18 14.85
N LEU A 13 21.44 -20.21 13.51
CA LEU A 13 20.38 -19.68 12.66
C LEU A 13 19.07 -20.48 12.78
N SER A 14 19.15 -21.80 12.97
CA SER A 14 17.94 -22.63 13.10
C SER A 14 17.22 -22.43 14.44
N GLN A 15 17.95 -22.21 15.53
CA GLN A 15 17.35 -21.87 16.84
C GLN A 15 16.69 -20.49 16.83
N ALA A 16 17.38 -19.46 16.32
CA ALA A 16 16.82 -18.12 16.22
C ALA A 16 15.54 -18.09 15.34
N PHE A 17 15.53 -18.84 14.23
CA PHE A 17 14.34 -18.97 13.39
C PHE A 17 13.22 -19.75 14.09
N ALA A 18 13.53 -20.79 14.87
CA ALA A 18 12.52 -21.56 15.59
C ALA A 18 11.75 -20.71 16.62
N GLU A 19 12.45 -19.79 17.29
CA GLU A 19 11.89 -18.86 18.29
C GLU A 19 11.03 -17.74 17.69
N LEU A 20 11.13 -17.49 16.38
CA LEU A 20 10.23 -16.57 15.72
C LEU A 20 8.79 -17.07 15.79
N SER A 21 7.90 -16.18 16.22
CA SER A 21 6.46 -16.36 16.07
C SER A 21 6.12 -16.63 14.59
N ARG A 22 5.02 -17.35 14.37
CA ARG A 22 4.62 -17.80 13.04
C ARG A 22 4.51 -16.65 12.02
N TRP A 23 4.05 -15.48 12.43
CA TRP A 23 3.93 -14.33 11.52
C TRP A 23 5.26 -13.63 11.22
N GLN A 24 6.24 -13.68 12.13
CA GLN A 24 7.59 -13.17 11.85
C GLN A 24 8.26 -13.97 10.74
N LYS A 25 8.05 -15.30 10.73
CA LYS A 25 8.51 -16.18 9.64
C LYS A 25 7.90 -15.78 8.30
N TRP A 26 6.60 -15.48 8.26
CA TRP A 26 5.95 -14.99 7.03
C TRP A 26 6.42 -13.60 6.59
N GLU A 27 6.69 -12.68 7.52
CA GLU A 27 7.25 -11.36 7.15
C GLU A 27 8.63 -11.53 6.49
N LEU A 28 9.48 -12.43 7.02
CA LEU A 28 10.76 -12.77 6.40
C LEU A 28 10.60 -13.34 4.98
N GLU A 29 9.74 -14.35 4.81
CA GLU A 29 9.45 -14.92 3.49
C GLU A 29 8.92 -13.87 2.50
N ARG A 30 8.11 -12.92 2.97
CA ARG A 30 7.60 -11.80 2.16
C ARG A 30 8.72 -10.84 1.77
N ASN A 31 9.59 -10.48 2.72
CA ASN A 31 10.68 -9.54 2.50
C ASN A 31 11.73 -10.11 1.53
N ASP A 32 12.02 -11.41 1.59
CA ASP A 32 12.93 -12.07 0.64
C ASP A 32 12.45 -11.94 -0.82
N LEU A 33 11.14 -11.90 -1.05
CA LEU A 33 10.57 -11.71 -2.39
C LEU A 33 10.72 -10.26 -2.87
N GLN A 34 10.63 -9.28 -1.97
CA GLN A 34 10.89 -7.87 -2.32
C GLN A 34 12.37 -7.66 -2.72
N LEU A 35 13.28 -8.50 -2.22
CA LEU A 35 14.69 -8.47 -2.57
C LEU A 35 15.01 -9.13 -3.92
N ASN A 36 14.06 -9.85 -4.52
CA ASN A 36 14.22 -10.47 -5.85
C ASN A 36 13.50 -9.63 -6.94
N PRO A 37 14.20 -8.70 -7.62
CA PRO A 37 13.58 -7.84 -8.62
C PRO A 37 12.99 -8.61 -9.81
N VAL A 38 13.55 -9.79 -10.16
CA VAL A 38 13.04 -10.61 -11.27
C VAL A 38 11.63 -11.10 -10.96
N VAL A 39 11.39 -11.54 -9.73
CA VAL A 39 10.07 -12.03 -9.28
C VAL A 39 9.12 -10.86 -9.00
N TYR A 40 9.61 -9.80 -8.37
CA TYR A 40 8.78 -8.66 -7.97
C TYR A 40 8.16 -7.93 -9.17
N HIS A 41 8.90 -7.83 -10.29
CA HIS A 41 8.42 -7.18 -11.51
C HIS A 41 7.60 -8.09 -12.44
N GLN A 42 7.49 -9.39 -12.15
CA GLN A 42 6.58 -10.26 -12.90
C GLN A 42 5.14 -9.94 -12.50
N LEU A 43 4.40 -9.30 -13.41
CA LEU A 43 2.97 -9.11 -13.25
C LEU A 43 2.25 -10.45 -13.46
N PRO A 44 1.18 -10.72 -12.69
CA PRO A 44 0.40 -11.93 -12.86
C PRO A 44 -0.32 -11.85 -14.21
N SER A 45 -0.51 -12.99 -14.85
CA SER A 45 -1.24 -12.99 -16.13
C SER A 45 -2.68 -12.53 -15.93
N ALA A 46 -3.33 -12.01 -16.98
CA ALA A 46 -4.74 -11.65 -16.91
C ALA A 46 -5.62 -12.83 -16.51
N ALA A 47 -5.31 -14.04 -17.01
CA ALA A 47 -6.01 -15.28 -16.66
C ALA A 47 -5.82 -15.64 -15.17
N GLU A 48 -4.60 -15.49 -14.65
CA GLU A 48 -4.31 -15.69 -13.22
C GLU A 48 -5.11 -14.72 -12.36
N LEU A 49 -5.08 -13.41 -12.67
CA LEU A 49 -5.87 -12.41 -11.96
C LEU A 49 -7.37 -12.69 -12.01
N GLN A 50 -7.89 -13.02 -13.20
CA GLN A 50 -9.29 -13.35 -13.40
C GLN A 50 -9.70 -14.58 -12.59
N SER A 51 -8.79 -15.55 -12.41
CA SER A 51 -9.07 -16.74 -11.59
C SER A 51 -9.35 -16.41 -10.12
N TYR A 52 -8.85 -15.27 -9.62
CA TYR A 52 -9.07 -14.80 -8.25
C TYR A 52 -10.23 -13.81 -8.14
N GLN A 53 -10.72 -13.26 -9.25
CA GLN A 53 -11.87 -12.38 -9.23
C GLN A 53 -13.12 -13.19 -8.85
N THR A 54 -13.95 -12.58 -8.01
CA THR A 54 -15.24 -13.12 -7.60
C THR A 54 -16.22 -11.98 -7.41
N GLU A 55 -17.49 -12.27 -7.64
CA GLU A 55 -18.60 -11.34 -7.47
C GLU A 55 -19.20 -11.41 -6.06
N THR A 56 -18.68 -12.31 -5.21
CA THR A 56 -19.18 -12.49 -3.85
C THR A 56 -18.05 -12.65 -2.85
N LEU A 57 -18.30 -12.20 -1.63
CA LEU A 57 -17.53 -12.59 -0.46
C LEU A 57 -18.43 -13.38 0.49
N PHE A 58 -17.82 -14.18 1.35
CA PHE A 58 -18.53 -14.69 2.51
C PHE A 58 -18.47 -13.67 3.65
N VAL A 59 -19.55 -13.55 4.40
CA VAL A 59 -19.64 -12.80 5.66
C VAL A 59 -20.02 -13.77 6.76
N LEU A 60 -19.13 -13.90 7.73
CA LEU A 60 -19.37 -14.63 8.96
C LEU A 60 -19.80 -13.63 10.03
N GLU A 61 -21.05 -13.71 10.46
CA GLU A 61 -21.53 -12.96 11.62
C GLU A 61 -21.09 -13.70 12.89
N ILE A 62 -20.15 -13.14 13.64
CA ILE A 62 -19.46 -13.80 14.75
C ILE A 62 -19.47 -12.96 16.03
N ALA A 63 -19.38 -13.62 17.19
CA ALA A 63 -19.28 -12.94 18.47
C ALA A 63 -17.90 -12.21 18.58
N PRO A 64 -17.85 -10.94 19.04
CA PRO A 64 -16.61 -10.15 19.05
C PRO A 64 -15.44 -10.78 19.81
N GLU A 65 -15.70 -11.57 20.86
CA GLU A 65 -14.67 -12.24 21.66
C GLU A 65 -13.91 -13.35 20.91
N LYS A 66 -14.36 -13.73 19.71
CA LYS A 66 -13.73 -14.76 18.87
C LYS A 66 -12.76 -14.18 17.84
N ILE A 67 -12.72 -12.86 17.71
CA ILE A 67 -11.91 -12.15 16.74
C ILE A 67 -11.03 -11.13 17.43
N GLY A 68 -9.91 -10.80 16.82
CA GLY A 68 -9.15 -9.62 17.18
C GLY A 68 -9.58 -8.42 16.34
N ILE A 69 -9.65 -7.25 16.97
CA ILE A 69 -9.99 -5.98 16.32
C ILE A 69 -8.88 -4.98 16.64
N LEU A 70 -8.36 -4.35 15.59
CA LEU A 70 -7.40 -3.26 15.66
C LEU A 70 -8.02 -2.06 14.96
N SER A 71 -7.94 -0.87 15.55
CA SER A 71 -8.46 0.36 14.95
C SER A 71 -7.40 1.46 14.93
N SER A 72 -7.47 2.32 13.91
CA SER A 72 -6.72 3.57 13.93
C SER A 72 -7.26 4.50 15.01
N GLN A 73 -6.42 5.43 15.49
CA GLN A 73 -6.83 6.43 16.48
C GLN A 73 -7.91 7.38 15.93
N THR A 74 -7.95 7.50 14.61
CA THR A 74 -8.83 8.41 13.87
C THR A 74 -10.08 7.72 13.30
N ILE A 75 -10.36 6.45 13.63
CA ILE A 75 -11.47 5.68 13.06
C ILE A 75 -12.82 6.41 13.15
N ASP A 76 -13.60 6.40 12.07
CA ASP A 76 -14.99 6.88 12.10
C ASP A 76 -15.85 5.93 12.95
N PRO A 77 -16.50 6.39 14.04
CA PRO A 77 -17.38 5.55 14.84
C PRO A 77 -18.52 4.90 14.03
N GLN A 78 -18.98 5.54 12.95
CA GLN A 78 -20.00 4.97 12.07
C GLN A 78 -19.47 3.73 11.32
N LEU A 79 -18.16 3.65 11.07
CA LEU A 79 -17.55 2.46 10.46
C LEU A 79 -17.69 1.24 11.38
N LEU A 80 -17.39 1.40 12.67
CA LEU A 80 -17.54 0.30 13.65
C LEU A 80 -19.00 -0.16 13.74
N ALA A 81 -19.94 0.78 13.76
CA ALA A 81 -21.37 0.47 13.77
C ALA A 81 -21.79 -0.31 12.51
N LYS A 82 -21.30 0.05 11.32
CA LYS A 82 -21.57 -0.70 10.07
C LYS A 82 -21.05 -2.13 10.09
N MET A 83 -19.98 -2.38 10.83
CA MET A 83 -19.37 -3.69 10.99
C MET A 83 -20.10 -4.59 12.00
N GLN A 84 -21.03 -4.04 12.78
CA GLN A 84 -21.85 -4.78 13.72
C GLN A 84 -23.24 -5.08 13.14
N THR A 85 -23.84 -6.20 13.54
CA THR A 85 -25.26 -6.52 13.32
C THR A 85 -26.11 -5.90 14.44
N PRO A 86 -27.44 -5.77 14.27
CA PRO A 86 -28.33 -5.31 15.33
C PRO A 86 -28.23 -6.12 16.63
N GLU A 87 -27.87 -7.40 16.53
CA GLU A 87 -27.68 -8.33 17.66
C GLU A 87 -26.29 -8.20 18.32
N GLY A 88 -25.47 -7.24 17.89
CA GLY A 88 -24.12 -7.01 18.43
C GLY A 88 -23.06 -7.98 17.91
N ARG A 89 -23.37 -8.81 16.91
CA ARG A 89 -22.36 -9.66 16.24
C ARG A 89 -21.52 -8.83 15.29
N PHE A 90 -20.29 -9.26 15.02
CA PHE A 90 -19.37 -8.61 14.12
C PHE A 90 -19.36 -9.29 12.74
N LYS A 91 -19.26 -8.50 11.66
CA LYS A 91 -19.16 -9.00 10.28
C LYS A 91 -17.71 -9.32 9.96
N PHE A 92 -17.41 -10.57 9.64
CA PHE A 92 -16.08 -11.01 9.25
C PHE A 92 -16.05 -11.46 7.78
N TYR A 93 -15.30 -10.73 6.94
CA TYR A 93 -15.28 -10.95 5.48
C TYR A 93 -14.23 -11.98 5.07
N ILE A 94 -14.64 -12.99 4.29
CA ILE A 94 -13.80 -14.10 3.85
C ILE A 94 -13.86 -14.22 2.32
N HIS A 95 -12.69 -14.28 1.69
CA HIS A 95 -12.59 -14.63 0.28
C HIS A 95 -13.02 -16.10 0.07
N PRO A 96 -13.79 -16.46 -0.98
CA PRO A 96 -14.18 -17.85 -1.24
C PRO A 96 -13.02 -18.85 -1.28
N LYS A 97 -11.90 -18.47 -1.91
CA LYS A 97 -10.65 -19.27 -1.93
C LYS A 97 -9.85 -19.29 -0.61
N ALA A 98 -10.36 -18.66 0.45
CA ALA A 98 -9.70 -18.57 1.76
C ALA A 98 -10.48 -19.28 2.88
N LEU A 99 -11.58 -19.98 2.57
CA LEU A 99 -12.39 -20.67 3.58
C LEU A 99 -11.57 -21.62 4.47
N GLU A 100 -10.62 -22.36 3.89
CA GLU A 100 -9.75 -23.27 4.64
C GLU A 100 -8.88 -22.57 5.69
N LEU A 101 -8.53 -21.29 5.50
CA LEU A 101 -7.82 -20.52 6.52
C LEU A 101 -8.68 -20.31 7.77
N PHE A 102 -10.00 -20.33 7.65
CA PHE A 102 -10.94 -19.96 8.71
C PHE A 102 -11.81 -21.14 9.16
N LYS A 103 -11.39 -22.38 8.91
CA LYS A 103 -12.17 -23.60 9.21
C LYS A 103 -12.56 -23.74 10.69
N GLU A 104 -11.78 -23.15 11.61
CA GLU A 104 -12.04 -23.17 13.05
C GLU A 104 -12.96 -22.02 13.50
N LEU A 105 -12.96 -20.91 12.76
CA LEU A 105 -13.77 -19.73 13.04
C LEU A 105 -15.19 -19.89 12.49
N ILE A 106 -15.33 -20.45 11.28
CA ILE A 106 -16.60 -20.58 10.56
C ILE A 106 -17.69 -21.28 11.40
N PRO A 107 -17.42 -22.41 12.11
CA PRO A 107 -18.42 -23.06 12.96
C PRO A 107 -18.92 -22.20 14.13
N GLN A 108 -18.26 -21.09 14.46
CA GLN A 108 -18.61 -20.21 15.58
C GLN A 108 -19.56 -19.08 15.20
N GLY A 109 -19.97 -19.01 13.92
CA GLY A 109 -20.85 -17.96 13.44
C GLY A 109 -21.78 -18.39 12.32
N LYS A 110 -22.56 -17.43 11.84
CA LYS A 110 -23.47 -17.61 10.71
C LYS A 110 -22.77 -17.15 9.45
N LEU A 111 -22.45 -18.08 8.56
CA LEU A 111 -21.82 -17.80 7.27
C LEU A 111 -22.90 -17.49 6.23
N THR A 112 -22.78 -16.34 5.57
CA THR A 112 -23.65 -15.92 4.47
C THR A 112 -22.80 -15.43 3.30
N GLN A 113 -23.41 -15.25 2.12
CA GLN A 113 -22.75 -14.61 0.98
C GLN A 113 -23.26 -13.19 0.81
N VAL A 114 -22.35 -12.29 0.41
CA VAL A 114 -22.67 -10.91 0.07
C VAL A 114 -22.11 -10.58 -1.30
N GLN A 115 -22.80 -9.70 -2.01
CA GLN A 115 -22.33 -9.16 -3.27
C GLN A 115 -21.08 -8.30 -3.05
N ALA A 116 -20.09 -8.49 -3.90
CA ALA A 116 -18.82 -7.80 -3.83
C ALA A 116 -18.30 -7.52 -5.24
N ARG A 117 -17.60 -6.39 -5.41
CA ARG A 117 -16.96 -6.05 -6.69
C ARG A 117 -15.47 -5.99 -6.50
N ALA A 118 -14.72 -6.84 -7.18
CA ALA A 118 -13.26 -6.84 -7.12
C ALA A 118 -12.70 -5.51 -7.64
N THR A 119 -11.59 -5.07 -7.03
CA THR A 119 -10.78 -3.95 -7.53
C THR A 119 -9.69 -4.48 -8.49
N THR A 120 -8.72 -3.64 -8.88
CA THR A 120 -7.50 -4.10 -9.56
C THR A 120 -6.62 -5.01 -8.70
N SER A 121 -6.83 -5.06 -7.38
CA SER A 121 -6.24 -6.07 -6.51
C SER A 121 -7.19 -7.27 -6.39
N PRO A 122 -6.72 -8.51 -6.62
CA PRO A 122 -7.56 -9.71 -6.59
C PRO A 122 -8.12 -10.03 -5.20
N ARG A 123 -7.65 -9.35 -4.15
CA ARG A 123 -8.07 -9.55 -2.75
C ARG A 123 -8.69 -8.32 -2.11
N THR A 124 -8.98 -7.28 -2.89
CA THR A 124 -9.61 -6.06 -2.37
C THR A 124 -10.91 -5.84 -3.11
N PHE A 125 -12.00 -5.69 -2.37
CA PHE A 125 -13.36 -5.67 -2.89
C PHE A 125 -14.13 -4.45 -2.38
N PHE A 126 -15.02 -3.93 -3.22
CA PHE A 126 -16.10 -3.09 -2.77
C PHE A 126 -17.24 -3.95 -2.23
N VAL A 127 -17.70 -3.66 -1.01
CA VAL A 127 -18.87 -4.28 -0.38
C VAL A 127 -19.78 -3.16 0.11
N GLY A 128 -20.83 -2.86 -0.65
CA GLY A 128 -21.61 -1.64 -0.42
C GLY A 128 -20.74 -0.39 -0.58
N ASP A 129 -20.67 0.41 0.48
CA ASP A 129 -19.86 1.64 0.59
C ASP A 129 -18.49 1.43 1.27
N LEU A 130 -18.09 0.17 1.49
CA LEU A 130 -16.82 -0.19 2.10
C LEU A 130 -15.85 -0.76 1.06
N MET A 131 -14.55 -0.56 1.28
CA MET A 131 -13.50 -1.32 0.60
C MET A 131 -12.84 -2.28 1.60
N VAL A 132 -12.89 -3.59 1.31
CA VAL A 132 -12.38 -4.64 2.19
C VAL A 132 -11.23 -5.38 1.52
N LYS A 133 -10.06 -5.35 2.13
CA LYS A 133 -8.86 -6.08 1.72
C LYS A 133 -8.76 -7.37 2.53
N VAL A 134 -9.15 -8.49 1.95
CA VAL A 134 -9.23 -9.81 2.60
C VAL A 134 -7.96 -10.63 2.42
N SER A 135 -7.75 -11.62 3.28
CA SER A 135 -6.70 -12.61 3.10
C SER A 135 -7.01 -13.55 1.93
N LEU A 136 -5.98 -13.86 1.14
CA LEU A 136 -6.04 -14.79 0.01
C LEU A 136 -4.78 -15.68 0.04
N PRO A 137 -4.87 -16.97 0.44
CA PRO A 137 -3.71 -17.87 0.57
C PRO A 137 -3.24 -18.38 -0.79
N GLN A 138 -3.02 -17.47 -1.73
CA GLN A 138 -2.57 -17.77 -3.08
C GLN A 138 -1.29 -16.99 -3.34
N LYS A 139 -0.35 -17.64 -4.03
CA LYS A 139 0.92 -17.03 -4.42
C LYS A 139 0.67 -16.18 -5.67
N ILE A 140 0.78 -14.86 -5.53
CA ILE A 140 0.58 -13.90 -6.62
C ILE A 140 1.83 -13.03 -6.68
N ASN A 141 2.56 -13.07 -7.80
CA ASN A 141 3.88 -12.46 -7.99
C ASN A 141 4.87 -12.92 -6.90
N GLY A 142 4.94 -14.21 -6.67
CA GLY A 142 5.87 -14.78 -5.69
C GLY A 142 5.39 -14.72 -4.23
N ALA A 143 4.51 -13.79 -3.85
CA ALA A 143 4.07 -13.60 -2.47
C ALA A 143 2.71 -14.24 -2.16
N ILE A 144 2.60 -14.87 -0.99
CA ILE A 144 1.31 -15.33 -0.46
C ILE A 144 0.53 -14.10 0.02
N ARG A 145 -0.69 -13.91 -0.48
CA ARG A 145 -1.44 -12.65 -0.30
C ARG A 145 -2.39 -12.67 0.91
N THR A 146 -1.86 -12.95 2.09
CA THR A 146 -2.60 -12.90 3.37
C THR A 146 -2.56 -11.52 4.02
N VAL A 147 -3.40 -11.30 5.03
CA VAL A 147 -3.43 -10.13 5.91
C VAL A 147 -3.40 -10.62 7.35
N TYR A 148 -2.40 -10.22 8.13
CA TYR A 148 -2.20 -10.64 9.53
C TYR A 148 -1.96 -9.44 10.46
N PRO A 149 -2.05 -9.59 11.79
CA PRO A 149 -2.01 -8.50 12.76
C PRO A 149 -0.87 -7.50 12.57
N LEU A 150 0.37 -7.92 12.28
CA LEU A 150 1.48 -6.98 12.07
C LEU A 150 1.24 -6.04 10.87
N GLN A 151 0.72 -6.58 9.76
CA GLN A 151 0.38 -5.77 8.57
C GLN A 151 -0.77 -4.81 8.88
N MET A 152 -1.77 -5.27 9.63
CA MET A 152 -2.88 -4.42 10.08
C MET A 152 -2.36 -3.29 10.97
N SER A 153 -1.59 -3.60 12.01
CA SER A 153 -1.00 -2.61 12.91
C SER A 153 -0.14 -1.58 12.16
N ARG A 154 0.67 -2.03 11.20
CA ARG A 154 1.45 -1.15 10.32
C ARG A 154 0.54 -0.23 9.52
N ALA A 155 -0.44 -0.78 8.82
CA ALA A 155 -1.38 -0.01 8.01
C ALA A 155 -2.09 1.07 8.83
N LEU A 156 -2.59 0.71 10.02
CA LEU A 156 -3.28 1.63 10.92
C LEU A 156 -2.36 2.73 11.45
N ALA A 157 -1.13 2.38 11.85
CA ALA A 157 -0.15 3.38 12.31
C ALA A 157 0.25 4.35 11.19
N ILE A 158 0.51 3.84 9.98
CA ILE A 158 0.78 4.67 8.81
C ILE A 158 -0.43 5.55 8.49
N SER A 159 -1.64 5.02 8.59
CA SER A 159 -2.89 5.77 8.40
C SER A 159 -2.99 6.98 9.33
N ASP A 160 -2.67 6.80 10.62
CA ASP A 160 -2.67 7.87 11.61
C ASP A 160 -1.52 8.88 11.41
N GLU A 161 -0.36 8.44 10.91
CA GLU A 161 0.75 9.35 10.57
C GLU A 161 0.45 10.18 9.31
N LEU A 162 -0.12 9.56 8.27
CA LEU A 162 -0.51 10.27 7.04
C LEU A 162 -1.61 11.30 7.30
N ALA A 163 -2.51 11.05 8.25
CA ALA A 163 -3.55 12.00 8.67
C ALA A 163 -2.98 13.33 9.19
N LYS A 164 -1.73 13.34 9.64
CA LYS A 164 -1.05 14.55 10.16
C LYS A 164 -0.46 15.42 9.04
N ILE A 165 -0.38 14.91 7.82
CA ILE A 165 0.21 15.63 6.68
C ILE A 165 -0.89 16.44 5.99
N SER A 166 -0.85 17.76 6.17
CA SER A 166 -1.82 18.65 5.51
C SER A 166 -1.76 18.53 3.99
N GLY A 167 -2.91 18.28 3.37
CA GLY A 167 -3.04 18.19 1.91
C GLY A 167 -2.60 16.86 1.29
N PHE A 168 -2.17 15.89 2.10
CA PHE A 168 -1.85 14.55 1.60
C PHE A 168 -3.14 13.76 1.38
N HIS A 169 -3.30 13.15 0.21
CA HIS A 169 -4.48 12.38 -0.16
C HIS A 169 -4.18 10.88 -0.14
N TYR A 170 -5.01 10.12 0.56
CA TYR A 170 -4.89 8.67 0.66
C TYR A 170 -6.22 8.02 1.00
N LEU A 171 -6.32 6.72 0.72
CA LEU A 171 -7.43 5.92 1.20
C LEU A 171 -7.09 5.37 2.58
N LYS A 172 -7.73 5.96 3.59
CA LYS A 172 -7.51 5.66 5.00
C LYS A 172 -7.86 4.20 5.32
N GLU A 173 -6.91 3.51 5.94
CA GLU A 173 -7.11 2.16 6.48
C GLU A 173 -7.35 2.32 7.98
N SER A 174 -8.56 1.99 8.44
CA SER A 174 -9.02 2.41 9.78
C SER A 174 -9.33 1.26 10.70
N LEU A 175 -9.51 0.06 10.16
CA LEU A 175 -9.91 -1.11 10.92
C LEU A 175 -9.24 -2.37 10.36
N GLY A 176 -8.55 -3.11 11.22
CA GLY A 176 -8.09 -4.47 10.96
C GLY A 176 -8.89 -5.45 11.81
N VAL A 177 -9.30 -6.56 11.21
CA VAL A 177 -10.08 -7.60 11.89
C VAL A 177 -9.47 -8.94 11.54
N TYR A 178 -9.13 -9.73 12.54
CA TYR A 178 -8.47 -11.02 12.35
C TYR A 178 -9.10 -12.11 13.20
N ASP A 179 -8.93 -13.35 12.78
CA ASP A 179 -9.33 -14.54 13.51
C ASP A 179 -8.55 -14.62 14.83
N GLY A 180 -9.26 -14.68 15.95
CA GLY A 180 -8.67 -14.71 17.29
C GLY A 180 -8.06 -16.07 17.67
N THR A 181 -8.20 -17.09 16.83
CA THR A 181 -7.59 -18.41 17.07
C THR A 181 -6.07 -18.35 16.92
N PRO A 182 -5.30 -19.07 17.77
CA PRO A 182 -3.83 -19.06 17.70
C PRO A 182 -3.26 -19.56 16.37
N GLU A 183 -3.97 -20.47 15.69
CA GLU A 183 -3.45 -21.21 14.53
C GLU A 183 -3.59 -20.47 13.20
N SER A 184 -4.43 -19.43 13.13
CA SER A 184 -4.72 -18.77 11.85
C SER A 184 -5.07 -17.30 12.02
N PRO A 185 -4.16 -16.44 12.53
CA PRO A 185 -4.44 -15.03 12.79
C PRO A 185 -4.46 -14.21 11.49
N PHE A 186 -5.34 -14.58 10.57
CA PHE A 186 -5.56 -13.90 9.32
C PHE A 186 -6.87 -13.13 9.36
N GLY A 187 -7.06 -12.21 8.43
CA GLY A 187 -8.35 -11.57 8.28
C GLY A 187 -8.36 -10.53 7.19
N PHE A 188 -8.82 -9.34 7.51
CA PHE A 188 -9.00 -8.27 6.54
C PHE A 188 -8.74 -6.89 7.13
N ILE A 189 -8.50 -5.92 6.24
CA ILE A 189 -8.45 -4.49 6.53
C ILE A 189 -9.65 -3.82 5.86
N VAL A 190 -10.31 -2.92 6.57
CA VAL A 190 -11.31 -2.02 6.01
C VAL A 190 -10.69 -0.67 5.71
N ARG A 191 -10.91 -0.24 4.48
CA ARG A 191 -10.45 1.02 3.92
C ARG A 191 -11.66 1.90 3.66
N GLU A 192 -11.62 3.11 4.21
CA GLU A 192 -12.66 4.11 4.04
C GLU A 192 -12.65 4.65 2.60
N ILE A 193 -13.85 4.82 2.01
CA ILE A 193 -14.03 5.43 0.70
C ILE A 193 -14.49 6.88 0.94
N PRO A 194 -13.81 7.90 0.38
CA PRO A 194 -14.25 9.28 0.52
C PRO A 194 -15.69 9.48 0.01
N LYS A 195 -16.45 10.35 0.67
CA LYS A 195 -17.90 10.54 0.38
C LYS A 195 -18.13 11.04 -1.04
N GLU A 196 -17.26 11.89 -1.54
CA GLU A 196 -17.27 12.38 -2.92
C GLU A 196 -17.10 11.25 -3.95
N ILE A 197 -16.44 10.15 -3.58
CA ILE A 197 -16.33 8.95 -4.43
C ILE A 197 -17.59 8.09 -4.31
N ILE A 198 -18.11 7.91 -3.10
CA ILE A 198 -19.37 7.16 -2.86
C ILE A 198 -20.54 7.83 -3.62
N ASN A 199 -20.61 9.17 -3.58
CA ASN A 199 -21.65 9.97 -4.22
C ASN A 199 -21.49 10.06 -5.74
N GLY A 200 -20.39 9.55 -6.31
CA GLY A 200 -20.08 9.68 -7.74
C GLY A 200 -19.75 11.11 -8.18
N GLU A 201 -19.33 11.97 -7.26
CA GLU A 201 -18.87 13.33 -7.57
C GLU A 201 -17.46 13.34 -8.15
N LYS A 202 -16.65 12.36 -7.72
CA LYS A 202 -15.28 12.10 -8.15
C LYS A 202 -15.09 10.62 -8.39
N THR A 203 -14.06 10.26 -9.15
CA THR A 203 -13.67 8.85 -9.35
C THR A 203 -12.19 8.68 -9.07
N LEU A 204 -11.79 7.61 -8.38
CA LEU A 204 -10.39 7.24 -8.23
C LEU A 204 -10.01 6.18 -9.26
N VAL A 205 -9.01 6.50 -10.08
CA VAL A 205 -8.52 5.61 -11.14
C VAL A 205 -7.07 5.23 -10.85
N PRO A 206 -6.72 3.94 -10.71
CA PRO A 206 -5.32 3.53 -10.62
C PRO A 206 -4.50 4.04 -11.81
N LEU A 207 -3.27 4.51 -11.58
CA LEU A 207 -2.40 5.02 -12.64
C LEU A 207 -2.23 4.01 -13.78
N LEU A 208 -2.13 2.71 -13.46
CA LEU A 208 -2.06 1.66 -14.47
C LEU A 208 -3.27 1.66 -15.40
N SER A 209 -4.47 1.87 -14.86
CA SER A 209 -5.72 1.88 -15.62
C SER A 209 -5.84 3.15 -16.44
N TYR A 210 -5.34 4.28 -15.92
CA TYR A 210 -5.32 5.55 -16.63
C TYR A 210 -4.49 5.49 -17.92
N LEU A 211 -3.37 4.76 -17.88
CA LEU A 211 -2.43 4.61 -19.01
C LEU A 211 -2.71 3.37 -19.87
N ALA A 212 -3.55 2.44 -19.40
CA ALA A 212 -3.80 1.16 -20.06
C ALA A 212 -4.31 1.33 -21.50
N LYS A 213 -3.85 0.44 -22.38
CA LYS A 213 -4.34 0.39 -23.76
C LYS A 213 -5.79 -0.12 -23.77
N HIS A 214 -6.65 0.58 -24.51
CA HIS A 214 -8.04 0.20 -24.74
C HIS A 214 -8.38 0.44 -26.22
N PRO A 215 -9.31 -0.32 -26.84
CA PRO A 215 -9.69 -0.12 -28.25
C PRO A 215 -10.10 1.32 -28.60
N GLU A 216 -10.71 2.02 -27.64
CA GLU A 216 -11.14 3.43 -27.78
C GLU A 216 -10.10 4.46 -27.33
N GLY A 217 -8.85 4.03 -27.10
CA GLY A 217 -7.81 4.85 -26.48
C GLY A 217 -7.82 4.80 -24.95
N SER A 218 -6.65 5.03 -24.35
CA SER A 218 -6.47 5.12 -22.89
C SER A 218 -7.25 6.28 -22.28
N LEU A 219 -7.42 6.30 -20.96
CA LEU A 219 -8.07 7.43 -20.27
C LEU A 219 -7.27 8.73 -20.43
N LEU A 220 -5.94 8.66 -20.46
CA LEU A 220 -5.08 9.81 -20.80
C LEU A 220 -5.38 10.38 -22.19
N GLU A 221 -5.53 9.51 -23.20
CA GLU A 221 -5.88 9.95 -24.57
C GLU A 221 -7.29 10.55 -24.64
N LYS A 222 -8.24 9.97 -23.89
CA LYS A 222 -9.61 10.47 -23.79
C LYS A 222 -9.65 11.85 -23.11
N GLU A 223 -8.89 12.05 -22.04
CA GLU A 223 -8.76 13.33 -21.35
C GLU A 223 -8.14 14.40 -22.25
N ALA A 224 -7.03 14.09 -22.92
CA ALA A 224 -6.39 15.02 -23.85
C ALA A 224 -7.37 15.47 -24.95
N LYS A 225 -8.12 14.51 -25.51
CA LYS A 225 -9.15 14.81 -26.52
C LYS A 225 -10.29 15.67 -25.98
N SER A 226 -10.79 15.40 -24.77
CA SER A 226 -11.95 16.11 -24.21
C SER A 226 -11.60 17.51 -23.67
N SER A 227 -10.39 17.68 -23.13
CA SER A 227 -9.89 18.96 -22.62
C SER A 227 -9.33 19.88 -23.72
N GLY A 228 -8.91 19.31 -24.85
CA GLY A 228 -8.17 20.03 -25.89
C GLY A 228 -6.69 20.24 -25.54
N GLU A 229 -6.22 19.70 -24.42
CA GLU A 229 -4.82 19.74 -24.02
C GLU A 229 -4.01 18.64 -24.74
N SER A 230 -2.73 18.89 -24.96
CA SER A 230 -1.84 17.84 -25.45
C SER A 230 -1.53 16.83 -24.34
N ILE A 231 -1.33 15.56 -24.72
CA ILE A 231 -0.88 14.52 -23.78
C ILE A 231 0.45 14.92 -23.12
N GLU A 232 1.33 15.59 -23.87
CA GLU A 232 2.59 16.13 -23.35
C GLU A 232 2.36 17.13 -22.22
N SER A 233 1.47 18.11 -22.40
CA SER A 233 1.15 19.11 -21.36
C SER A 233 0.54 18.43 -20.13
N ILE A 234 -0.45 17.55 -20.29
CA ILE A 234 -1.05 16.82 -19.16
C ILE A 234 0.02 16.07 -18.36
N VAL A 235 0.93 15.38 -19.05
CA VAL A 235 1.96 14.58 -18.38
C VAL A 235 3.01 15.45 -17.70
N GLN A 236 3.54 16.47 -18.39
CA GLN A 236 4.63 17.31 -17.88
C GLN A 236 4.18 18.30 -16.80
N GLU A 237 2.98 18.86 -16.95
CA GLU A 237 2.50 19.98 -16.15
C GLU A 237 1.57 19.55 -15.02
N LYS A 238 0.92 18.38 -15.14
CA LYS A 238 -0.01 17.87 -14.12
C LYS A 238 0.45 16.55 -13.52
N LEU A 239 0.55 15.50 -14.33
CA LEU A 239 0.72 14.14 -13.82
C LEU A 239 2.06 13.95 -13.07
N ILE A 240 3.19 14.20 -13.73
CA ILE A 240 4.51 14.02 -13.11
C ILE A 240 4.68 14.94 -11.89
N PRO A 241 4.35 16.24 -11.95
CA PRO A 241 4.40 17.12 -10.78
C PRO A 241 3.61 16.58 -9.58
N SER A 242 2.35 16.14 -9.79
CA SER A 242 1.51 15.62 -8.72
C SER A 242 2.06 14.34 -8.09
N LEU A 243 2.62 13.44 -8.89
CA LEU A 243 3.26 12.20 -8.39
C LEU A 243 4.50 12.51 -7.53
N VAL A 244 5.35 13.41 -8.03
CA VAL A 244 6.58 13.82 -7.32
C VAL A 244 6.24 14.54 -6.03
N GLU A 245 5.25 15.44 -6.05
CA GLU A 245 4.84 16.18 -4.87
C GLU A 245 4.23 15.27 -3.79
N THR A 246 3.37 14.34 -4.18
CA THR A 246 2.82 13.33 -3.25
C THR A 246 3.94 12.54 -2.57
N PHE A 247 4.94 12.07 -3.32
CA PHE A 247 6.08 11.37 -2.74
C PHE A 247 6.90 12.26 -1.79
N LYS A 248 7.15 13.52 -2.17
CA LYS A 248 7.89 14.49 -1.34
C LYS A 248 7.18 14.78 -0.03
N GLN A 249 5.85 14.95 -0.04
CA GLN A 249 5.07 15.22 1.18
C GLN A 249 5.21 14.09 2.22
N ALA A 250 5.11 12.83 1.78
CA ALA A 250 5.32 11.68 2.66
C ALA A 250 6.78 11.58 3.13
N ALA A 251 7.75 11.74 2.23
CA ALA A 251 9.17 11.71 2.57
C ALA A 251 9.56 12.82 3.56
N ALA A 252 8.97 14.01 3.45
CA ALA A 252 9.15 15.13 4.37
C ALA A 252 8.64 14.83 5.79
N SER A 253 7.79 13.81 5.95
CA SER A 253 7.31 13.30 7.24
C SER A 253 8.01 12.00 7.65
N GLY A 254 9.05 11.61 6.92
CA GLY A 254 9.80 10.36 7.09
C GLY A 254 8.97 9.10 6.85
N ILE A 255 7.95 9.19 6.01
CA ILE A 255 7.14 8.04 5.58
C ILE A 255 7.59 7.62 4.18
N VAL A 256 7.86 6.32 4.03
CA VAL A 256 8.35 5.70 2.81
C VAL A 256 7.22 4.94 2.14
N LEU A 257 6.78 5.42 0.97
CA LEU A 257 5.64 4.87 0.24
C LEU A 257 6.07 3.85 -0.83
N GLU A 258 5.25 2.80 -1.02
CA GLU A 258 5.34 1.92 -2.19
C GLU A 258 4.50 2.49 -3.36
N LEU A 259 4.90 3.66 -3.89
CA LEU A 259 4.15 4.46 -4.87
C LEU A 259 4.21 3.89 -6.31
N HIS A 260 3.96 2.60 -6.46
CA HIS A 260 3.87 1.93 -7.76
C HIS A 260 2.50 2.13 -8.42
N GLN A 261 2.39 1.81 -9.71
CA GLN A 261 1.24 2.15 -10.57
C GLN A 261 -0.14 1.63 -10.12
N GLN A 262 -0.20 0.66 -9.21
CA GLN A 262 -1.44 0.11 -8.64
C GLN A 262 -1.86 0.78 -7.32
N ASN A 263 -0.89 1.28 -6.55
CA ASN A 263 -1.13 1.96 -5.27
C ASN A 263 -1.28 3.48 -5.43
N THR A 264 -0.91 3.99 -6.60
CA THR A 264 -1.14 5.37 -7.03
C THR A 264 -2.50 5.48 -7.72
N LEU A 265 -3.42 6.24 -7.13
CA LEU A 265 -4.75 6.52 -7.68
C LEU A 265 -4.85 7.98 -8.09
N LEU A 266 -5.42 8.27 -9.25
CA LEU A 266 -5.67 9.61 -9.75
C LEU A 266 -7.14 9.97 -9.48
N GLU A 267 -7.38 11.13 -8.85
CA GLU A 267 -8.74 11.67 -8.72
C GLU A 267 -9.16 12.32 -10.04
N MET A 268 -10.24 11.80 -10.62
CA MET A 268 -10.88 12.29 -11.82
C MET A 268 -12.16 13.06 -11.46
N ASP A 269 -12.45 14.13 -12.19
CA ASP A 269 -13.73 14.83 -12.13
C ASP A 269 -14.85 14.06 -12.87
N LYS A 270 -16.06 14.64 -12.90
CA LYS A 270 -17.23 14.02 -13.56
C LYS A 270 -17.06 13.92 -15.07
N GLU A 271 -16.21 14.77 -15.65
CA GLU A 271 -15.88 14.79 -17.07
C GLU A 271 -14.74 13.80 -17.40
N GLY A 272 -14.21 13.10 -16.40
CA GLY A 272 -13.11 12.15 -16.56
C GLY A 272 -11.76 12.82 -16.79
N ARG A 273 -11.55 14.04 -16.27
CA ARG A 273 -10.27 14.75 -16.30
C ARG A 273 -9.54 14.64 -14.97
N PHE A 274 -8.21 14.54 -15.02
CA PHE A 274 -7.38 14.46 -13.84
C PHE A 274 -7.38 15.81 -13.11
N THR A 275 -7.73 15.76 -11.83
CA THR A 275 -7.87 16.97 -10.98
C THR A 275 -6.52 17.51 -10.48
N GLY A 276 -5.42 16.79 -10.71
CA GLY A 276 -4.12 17.09 -10.11
C GLY A 276 -3.90 16.41 -8.75
N LYS A 277 -4.91 15.75 -8.16
CA LYS A 277 -4.77 15.06 -6.86
C LYS A 277 -4.48 13.57 -7.02
N VAL A 278 -3.46 13.11 -6.31
CA VAL A 278 -3.06 11.71 -6.27
C VAL A 278 -3.37 11.14 -4.89
N TYR A 279 -4.15 10.06 -4.86
CA TYR A 279 -4.43 9.30 -3.65
C TYR A 279 -3.48 8.09 -3.57
N TYR A 280 -2.89 7.89 -2.40
CA TYR A 280 -2.15 6.66 -2.08
C TYR A 280 -3.06 5.60 -1.42
N ARG A 281 -2.77 4.32 -1.61
CA ARG A 281 -3.40 3.20 -0.88
C ARG A 281 -2.39 2.09 -0.58
N ASP A 282 -2.82 1.08 0.20
CA ASP A 282 -2.02 -0.10 0.57
C ASP A 282 -0.97 0.22 1.64
N LEU A 283 -1.46 0.66 2.80
CA LEU A 283 -0.63 1.23 3.86
C LEU A 283 0.23 0.18 4.60
N ASP A 284 -0.10 -1.11 4.46
CA ASP A 284 0.72 -2.23 4.96
C ASP A 284 2.02 -2.46 4.17
N GLY A 285 2.14 -1.83 2.99
CA GLY A 285 3.36 -1.76 2.19
C GLY A 285 4.29 -0.60 2.60
N ALA A 286 3.75 0.48 3.17
CA ALA A 286 4.53 1.65 3.57
C ALA A 286 5.43 1.37 4.80
N ARG A 287 6.44 2.23 5.02
CA ARG A 287 7.36 2.15 6.16
C ARG A 287 7.60 3.52 6.77
N ILE A 288 8.15 3.53 7.99
CA ILE A 288 8.61 4.72 8.69
C ILE A 288 10.14 4.71 8.74
N ASP A 289 10.77 5.78 8.28
CA ASP A 289 12.20 5.99 8.43
C ASP A 289 12.48 6.78 9.72
N PHE A 290 12.61 6.05 10.83
CA PHE A 290 12.85 6.64 12.16
C PHE A 290 14.14 7.45 12.25
N GLU A 291 15.18 7.10 11.47
CA GLU A 291 16.42 7.88 11.45
C GLU A 291 16.22 9.23 10.75
N LEU A 292 15.47 9.24 9.65
CA LEU A 292 15.08 10.49 9.01
C LEU A 292 14.17 11.32 9.92
N ARG A 293 13.16 10.71 10.54
CA ARG A 293 12.24 11.40 11.47
C ARG A 293 12.96 12.00 12.68
N LYS A 294 13.92 11.28 13.27
CA LYS A 294 14.81 11.79 14.32
C LYS A 294 15.59 13.02 13.86
N LYS A 295 16.16 12.99 12.64
CA LYS A 295 16.86 14.16 12.06
C LYS A 295 15.94 15.35 11.79
N LEU A 296 14.67 15.09 11.52
CA LEU A 296 13.63 16.09 11.29
C LEU A 296 12.94 16.55 12.59
N GLY A 297 13.29 15.97 13.74
CA GLY A 297 12.77 16.37 15.06
C GLY A 297 11.38 15.81 15.40
N PHE A 298 10.93 14.74 14.75
CA PHE A 298 9.67 14.07 15.11
C PHE A 298 9.84 13.27 16.41
N ASN A 299 8.78 13.25 17.22
CA ASN A 299 8.67 12.35 18.37
C ASN A 299 7.97 11.05 17.95
N ASP A 300 8.72 9.95 18.02
CA ASP A 300 8.27 8.61 17.63
C ASP A 300 8.09 7.65 18.81
N ASP A 301 8.10 8.15 20.05
CA ASP A 301 8.04 7.34 21.27
C ASP A 301 6.81 6.42 21.27
N LYS A 302 5.65 6.96 20.87
CA LYS A 302 4.40 6.18 20.77
C LYS A 302 4.50 5.04 19.75
N LEU A 303 5.14 5.27 18.61
CA LEU A 303 5.30 4.26 17.56
C LEU A 303 6.29 3.18 17.99
N LEU A 304 7.39 3.57 18.64
CA LEU A 304 8.41 2.66 19.15
C LEU A 304 7.94 1.85 20.37
N GLN A 305 6.94 2.35 21.10
CA GLN A 305 6.27 1.62 22.19
C GLN A 305 5.20 0.62 21.71
N MET A 306 4.86 0.61 20.42
CA MET A 306 3.93 -0.38 19.88
C MET A 306 4.50 -1.79 20.09
N LYS A 307 3.64 -2.73 20.47
CA LYS A 307 4.01 -4.14 20.54
C LYS A 307 4.55 -4.59 19.18
N ASP A 308 5.70 -5.24 19.18
CA ASP A 308 6.39 -5.71 17.98
C ASP A 308 6.82 -4.59 16.99
N ALA A 309 6.99 -3.34 17.45
CA ALA A 309 7.37 -2.20 16.62
C ALA A 309 8.54 -2.48 15.65
N ALA A 310 9.56 -3.22 16.10
CA ALA A 310 10.71 -3.59 15.27
C ALA A 310 10.30 -4.38 14.00
N TRP A 311 9.31 -5.26 14.12
CA TRP A 311 8.76 -6.06 13.02
C TRP A 311 7.70 -5.29 12.24
N ILE A 312 6.84 -4.55 12.94
CA ILE A 312 5.84 -3.67 12.33
C ILE A 312 6.53 -2.70 11.38
N PHE A 313 7.69 -2.14 11.72
CA PHE A 313 8.36 -1.17 10.85
C PHE A 313 9.60 -1.70 10.13
N ASP A 314 9.89 -2.99 10.26
CA ASP A 314 10.96 -3.68 9.53
C ASP A 314 12.33 -2.98 9.68
N LEU A 315 12.66 -2.65 10.94
CA LEU A 315 13.80 -1.77 11.25
C LEU A 315 15.14 -2.31 10.72
N GLU A 316 15.33 -3.63 10.75
CA GLU A 316 16.55 -4.27 10.26
C GLU A 316 16.73 -4.07 8.74
N THR A 317 15.68 -4.31 7.96
CA THR A 317 15.71 -4.10 6.51
C THR A 317 15.97 -2.63 6.18
N MET A 318 15.31 -1.72 6.91
CA MET A 318 15.54 -0.28 6.79
C MET A 318 17.00 0.10 7.05
N GLN A 319 17.63 -0.46 8.08
CA GLN A 319 19.06 -0.26 8.38
C GLN A 319 19.98 -0.83 7.29
N LYS A 320 19.67 -2.00 6.71
CA LYS A 320 20.44 -2.54 5.58
C LYS A 320 20.36 -1.63 4.35
N MET A 321 19.20 -1.04 4.08
CA MET A 321 19.04 -0.08 2.99
C MET A 321 19.85 1.21 3.21
N GLN A 322 19.97 1.66 4.46
CA GLN A 322 20.75 2.86 4.81
C GLN A 322 22.22 2.77 4.38
N HIS A 323 22.82 1.58 4.48
CA HIS A 323 24.23 1.38 4.19
C HIS A 323 24.54 1.04 2.72
N SER A 324 23.52 0.72 1.92
CA SER A 324 23.69 0.22 0.55
C SER A 324 23.31 1.23 -0.55
N VAL A 325 22.75 2.38 -0.18
CA VAL A 325 22.23 3.37 -1.14
C VAL A 325 22.91 4.73 -0.94
N ILE A 326 23.45 5.27 -2.03
CA ILE A 326 24.03 6.61 -2.06
C ILE A 326 22.94 7.62 -2.41
N VAL A 327 22.78 8.64 -1.57
CA VAL A 327 21.88 9.77 -1.83
C VAL A 327 22.61 10.81 -2.68
N PRO A 328 22.09 11.19 -3.87
CA PRO A 328 22.68 12.27 -4.65
C PRO A 328 22.71 13.60 -3.90
N LEU A 329 23.79 14.38 -4.04
CA LEU A 329 23.95 15.68 -3.35
C LEU A 329 22.84 16.69 -3.65
N ALA A 330 22.19 16.58 -4.82
CA ALA A 330 21.10 17.46 -5.22
C ALA A 330 19.77 17.14 -4.52
N ARG A 331 19.67 16.09 -3.70
CA ARG A 331 18.40 15.74 -3.05
C ARG A 331 18.02 16.75 -1.95
N PRO A 332 16.72 16.90 -1.65
CA PRO A 332 16.25 17.72 -0.53
C PRO A 332 16.85 17.28 0.83
N LYS A 333 16.86 18.18 1.82
CA LYS A 333 17.32 17.84 3.20
C LYS A 333 16.52 16.69 3.81
N ALA A 334 15.23 16.61 3.53
CA ALA A 334 14.35 15.52 3.97
C ALA A 334 14.44 14.31 3.02
N TRP A 335 15.65 13.79 2.84
CA TRP A 335 15.91 12.66 1.95
C TRP A 335 16.95 11.74 2.56
N SER A 336 16.60 10.46 2.65
CA SER A 336 17.46 9.41 3.21
C SER A 336 17.80 8.38 2.13
N PRO A 337 18.78 7.49 2.37
CA PRO A 337 19.03 6.35 1.49
C PRO A 337 17.80 5.47 1.27
N VAL A 338 16.94 5.32 2.29
CA VAL A 338 15.74 4.48 2.20
C VAL A 338 14.67 5.15 1.36
N VAL A 339 14.46 6.46 1.56
CA VAL A 339 13.60 7.28 0.69
C VAL A 339 14.10 7.24 -0.75
N GLU A 340 15.41 7.36 -0.98
CA GLU A 340 16.00 7.27 -2.33
C GLU A 340 15.77 5.89 -2.96
N LYS A 341 15.90 4.81 -2.19
CA LYS A 341 15.62 3.46 -2.68
C LYS A 341 14.17 3.33 -3.12
N ALA A 342 13.22 3.73 -2.26
CA ALA A 342 11.80 3.68 -2.58
C ALA A 342 11.43 4.57 -3.76
N PHE A 343 12.01 5.77 -3.83
CA PHE A 343 11.85 6.68 -4.96
C PHE A 343 12.28 6.02 -6.28
N ARG A 344 13.46 5.38 -6.30
CA ARG A 344 13.96 4.68 -7.49
C ARG A 344 13.14 3.44 -7.84
N THR A 345 12.79 2.64 -6.85
CA THR A 345 12.13 1.34 -7.08
C THR A 345 10.66 1.52 -7.43
N TYR A 346 9.90 2.31 -6.67
CA TYR A 346 8.45 2.36 -6.79
C TYR A 346 7.95 3.51 -7.64
N LEU A 347 8.49 4.72 -7.46
CA LEU A 347 8.08 5.85 -8.27
C LEU A 347 8.75 5.80 -9.65
N LEU A 348 10.09 5.83 -9.72
CA LEU A 348 10.79 5.83 -11.01
C LEU A 348 10.62 4.51 -11.77
N GLY A 349 10.96 3.39 -11.11
CA GLY A 349 11.00 2.06 -11.71
C GLY A 349 9.63 1.41 -11.96
N SER A 350 8.53 2.09 -11.63
CA SER A 350 7.19 1.59 -11.90
C SER A 350 6.26 2.67 -12.45
N SER A 351 5.87 3.65 -11.63
CA SER A 351 4.88 4.66 -12.05
C SER A 351 5.39 5.54 -13.20
N ILE A 352 6.61 6.08 -13.09
CA ILE A 352 7.23 6.91 -14.13
C ILE A 352 7.64 6.07 -15.34
N ASP A 353 8.18 4.86 -15.13
CA ASP A 353 8.53 3.97 -16.23
C ASP A 353 7.31 3.63 -17.09
N LEU A 354 6.16 3.34 -16.48
CA LEU A 354 4.91 3.11 -17.21
C LEU A 354 4.48 4.33 -18.03
N ILE A 355 4.66 5.55 -17.50
CA ILE A 355 4.41 6.79 -18.26
C ILE A 355 5.35 6.88 -19.47
N LYS A 356 6.65 6.62 -19.29
CA LYS A 356 7.64 6.62 -20.40
C LYS A 356 7.25 5.63 -21.48
N GLN A 357 6.91 4.40 -21.11
CA GLN A 357 6.45 3.36 -22.04
C GLN A 357 5.20 3.82 -22.81
N LYS A 358 4.23 4.43 -22.13
CA LYS A 358 3.03 4.97 -22.76
C LYS A 358 3.35 6.07 -23.77
N LEU A 359 4.16 7.06 -23.39
CA LEU A 359 4.58 8.15 -24.29
C LEU A 359 5.34 7.64 -25.51
N GLN A 360 6.25 6.68 -25.31
CA GLN A 360 6.98 6.03 -26.40
C GLN A 360 6.03 5.32 -27.37
N SER A 361 5.03 4.59 -26.86
CA SER A 361 4.02 3.93 -27.70
C SER A 361 3.19 4.90 -28.54
N LEU A 362 3.02 6.13 -28.05
CA LEU A 362 2.32 7.22 -28.75
C LEU A 362 3.27 8.09 -29.60
N LYS A 363 4.58 7.77 -29.64
CA LYS A 363 5.62 8.54 -30.34
C LYS A 363 5.72 10.00 -29.87
N ILE A 364 5.39 10.27 -28.61
CA ILE A 364 5.47 11.60 -28.00
C ILE A 364 6.85 11.76 -27.35
N LYS A 365 7.55 12.84 -27.66
CA LYS A 365 8.90 13.12 -27.14
C LYS A 365 8.84 14.06 -25.95
N VAL A 366 8.92 13.51 -24.74
CA VAL A 366 9.00 14.25 -23.48
C VAL A 366 10.24 13.85 -22.73
N ASP A 367 10.98 14.82 -22.22
CA ASP A 367 12.07 14.57 -21.27
C ASP A 367 11.48 14.38 -19.85
N VAL A 368 10.99 13.16 -19.63
CA VAL A 368 10.36 12.75 -18.36
C VAL A 368 11.35 12.88 -17.20
N ASP A 369 12.61 12.52 -17.40
CA ASP A 369 13.64 12.56 -16.35
C ASP A 369 13.97 13.99 -15.95
N LYS A 370 14.09 14.91 -16.93
CA LYS A 370 14.23 16.34 -16.64
C LYS A 370 13.02 16.88 -15.88
N THR A 371 11.80 16.51 -16.28
CA THR A 371 10.57 16.96 -15.61
C THR A 371 10.52 16.48 -14.16
N VAL A 372 10.83 15.21 -13.91
CA VAL A 372 10.92 14.64 -12.56
C VAL A 372 11.98 15.37 -11.74
N ASN A 373 13.19 15.54 -12.27
CA ASN A 373 14.28 16.23 -11.57
C ASN A 373 13.91 17.68 -11.26
N GLN A 374 13.32 18.42 -12.20
CA GLN A 374 12.87 19.79 -11.97
C GLN A 374 11.84 19.88 -10.83
N ASN A 375 10.86 18.96 -10.77
CA ASN A 375 9.85 18.97 -9.72
C ASN A 375 10.38 18.47 -8.36
N LEU A 376 11.41 17.61 -8.35
CA LEU A 376 12.14 17.26 -7.13
C LEU A 376 12.90 18.47 -6.56
N MET A 377 13.53 19.26 -7.43
CA MET A 377 14.32 20.44 -7.04
C MET A 377 13.46 21.67 -6.71
N ARG A 378 12.19 21.71 -7.11
CA ARG A 378 11.23 22.75 -6.70
C ARG A 378 10.94 22.58 -5.20
N VAL A 379 11.80 23.19 -4.38
CA VAL A 379 11.60 23.31 -2.94
C VAL A 379 10.65 24.49 -2.69
N ASN A 380 9.35 24.19 -2.69
CA ASN A 380 8.36 25.01 -1.99
C ASN A 380 8.06 24.41 -0.60
N ALA A 381 9.06 23.79 0.04
CA ALA A 381 8.93 23.57 1.48
C ALA A 381 9.01 24.97 2.12
N PRO A 382 8.01 25.41 2.90
CA PRO A 382 8.16 26.63 3.68
C PRO A 382 9.48 26.50 4.42
N SER A 383 10.32 27.51 4.26
CA SER A 383 11.63 27.55 4.87
C SER A 383 11.53 27.10 6.32
N CYS A 384 12.08 25.93 6.64
CA CYS A 384 12.52 25.66 8.01
C CYS A 384 13.70 26.59 8.29
N HIS A 385 13.42 27.90 8.34
CA HIS A 385 14.28 28.92 8.92
C HIS A 385 14.21 28.73 10.43
N SER A 386 14.99 27.79 10.96
CA SER A 386 15.60 27.83 12.31
C SER A 386 16.07 26.44 12.77
N ILE A 387 16.96 25.79 12.02
CA ILE A 387 17.88 24.81 12.62
C ILE A 387 19.24 24.98 11.93
N PHE A 388 19.92 26.06 12.30
CA PHE A 388 21.37 26.19 12.38
C PHE A 388 21.69 27.02 13.61
#